data_AF-A0AAJ2IGS8-F1
#
_entry.id   AF-A0AAJ2IGS8-F1
#
_cell.length_a   1.000
_cell.length_b   1.000
_cell.length_c   1.000
_cell.angle_alpha   90.00
_cell.angle_beta   90.00
_cell.angle_gamma   90.00
#
_symmetry.space_group_name_H-M   'P 1'
#
loop_
_entity.id
_entity.type
_entity.pdbx_description
1 polymer ?
#
loop_
_entity_poly.entity_id
_entity_poly.type
_entity_poly.pdbx_seq_one_letter_code
_entity_poly.pdbx_strand_id
1 'polypeptide(L)'
;MGKNQCQLAIDALTQFFNTYSTSTPIYMELPDVPRGRALDSYIELVSVDTLPENRIHADLGYGWGFTVMPTETTLDSDLFTLTIEGEELDFETTSVLRRYHQGWVRFFVIPNTDFSNKAKATNGADLKEVARRIKAPN
;
A
#
# COMPACT_ATOMS: atom_id res chain seq x y z
N MET A 1 12.04 -16.16 6.72
CA MET A 1 10.91 -15.32 7.16
C MET A 1 10.57 -14.20 6.16
N GLY A 2 11.54 -13.49 5.56
CA GLY A 2 11.26 -12.33 4.67
C GLY A 2 10.52 -12.59 3.34
N LYS A 3 10.72 -13.73 2.66
CA LYS A 3 10.10 -13.97 1.34
C LYS A 3 8.56 -13.98 1.35
N ASN A 4 7.94 -14.44 2.45
CA ASN A 4 6.49 -14.45 2.57
C ASN A 4 5.94 -13.02 2.71
N GLN A 5 6.66 -12.15 3.44
CA GLN A 5 6.25 -10.76 3.63
C GLN A 5 6.34 -9.93 2.34
N CYS A 6 7.37 -10.12 1.50
CA CYS A 6 7.40 -9.45 0.19
C CYS A 6 6.20 -9.82 -0.66
N GLN A 7 5.89 -11.12 -0.78
CA GLN A 7 4.79 -11.56 -1.62
C GLN A 7 3.44 -11.08 -1.07
N LEU A 8 3.25 -11.11 0.25
CA LEU A 8 2.03 -10.58 0.88
C LEU A 8 1.88 -9.07 0.65
N ALA A 9 2.97 -8.30 0.80
CA ALA A 9 2.97 -6.87 0.55
C ALA A 9 2.67 -6.54 -0.92
N ILE A 10 3.29 -7.26 -1.86
CA ILE A 10 3.03 -7.12 -3.30
C ILE A 10 1.56 -7.42 -3.61
N ASP A 11 1.08 -8.60 -3.19
CA ASP A 11 -0.30 -9.02 -3.44
C ASP A 11 -1.30 -8.02 -2.84
N ALA A 12 -1.06 -7.55 -1.61
CA ALA A 12 -1.93 -6.59 -0.95
C ALA A 12 -1.94 -5.25 -1.66
N LEU A 13 -0.76 -4.73 -2.02
CA LEU A 13 -0.62 -3.45 -2.73
C LEU A 13 -1.30 -3.50 -4.10
N THR A 14 -1.00 -4.53 -4.90
CA THR A 14 -1.60 -4.73 -6.22
C THR A 14 -3.11 -4.85 -6.13
N GLN A 15 -3.64 -5.70 -5.22
CA GLN A 15 -5.09 -5.89 -5.13
C GLN A 15 -5.81 -4.68 -4.53
N PHE A 16 -5.17 -3.92 -3.65
CA PHE A 16 -5.74 -2.69 -3.12
C PHE A 16 -5.91 -1.65 -4.23
N PHE A 17 -4.88 -1.42 -5.04
CA PHE A 17 -4.96 -0.50 -6.18
C PHE A 17 -5.95 -0.99 -7.23
N ASN A 18 -5.93 -2.27 -7.62
CA ASN A 18 -6.92 -2.83 -8.55
C ASN A 18 -8.36 -2.66 -8.08
N THR A 19 -8.58 -2.73 -6.76
CA THR A 19 -9.92 -2.57 -6.19
C THR A 19 -10.42 -1.14 -6.34
N TYR A 20 -9.58 -0.14 -6.10
CA TYR A 20 -10.02 1.23 -5.85
C TYR A 20 -9.60 2.27 -6.91
N SER A 21 -8.46 2.11 -7.59
CA SER A 21 -7.82 3.17 -8.40
C SER A 21 -8.70 3.71 -9.53
N THR A 22 -9.62 2.89 -10.05
CA THR A 22 -10.53 3.28 -11.15
C THR A 22 -11.71 4.14 -10.70
N SER A 23 -12.05 4.13 -9.41
CA SER A 23 -13.33 4.62 -8.90
C SER A 23 -13.21 5.63 -7.77
N THR A 24 -12.09 5.67 -7.07
CA THR A 24 -11.86 6.60 -5.95
C THR A 24 -10.39 6.95 -5.83
N PRO A 25 -10.04 8.19 -5.45
CA PRO A 25 -8.67 8.54 -5.09
C PRO A 25 -8.17 7.64 -3.95
N ILE A 26 -6.93 7.17 -4.10
CA ILE A 26 -6.19 6.49 -3.03
C ILE A 26 -5.26 7.51 -2.42
N TYR A 27 -5.35 7.66 -1.12
CA TYR A 27 -4.50 8.54 -0.33
C TYR A 27 -3.34 7.76 0.26
N MET A 28 -2.22 8.44 0.48
CA MET A 28 -1.03 7.87 1.11
C MET A 28 -0.62 8.67 2.34
N GLU A 29 -0.14 7.95 3.35
CA GLU A 29 0.47 8.48 4.57
C GLU A 29 1.84 7.84 4.82
N LEU A 30 2.69 8.63 5.48
CA LEU A 30 4.02 8.26 5.93
C LEU A 30 4.13 8.55 7.45
N PRO A 31 5.15 8.04 8.15
CA PRO A 31 5.26 8.16 9.61
C PRO A 31 5.27 9.61 10.11
N ASP A 32 5.84 10.52 9.34
CA ASP A 32 5.96 11.95 9.64
C ASP A 32 4.89 12.82 8.94
N VAL A 33 3.98 12.18 8.19
CA VAL A 33 2.83 12.81 7.54
C VAL A 33 1.53 12.07 7.92
N PRO A 34 1.08 12.17 9.18
CA PRO A 34 -0.10 11.46 9.66
C PRO A 34 -1.42 12.12 9.22
N ARG A 35 -2.53 11.40 9.43
CA ARG A 35 -3.94 11.79 9.17
C ARG A 35 -4.19 13.29 9.34
N GLY A 36 -4.58 13.95 8.25
CA GLY A 36 -4.80 15.40 8.15
C GLY A 36 -3.86 16.11 7.18
N ARG A 37 -2.73 15.46 6.81
CA ARG A 37 -1.85 15.87 5.71
C ARG A 37 -1.61 14.74 4.71
N ALA A 38 -2.63 13.91 4.45
CA ALA A 38 -2.53 12.88 3.43
C ALA A 38 -1.95 13.47 2.14
N LEU A 39 -1.07 12.72 1.50
CA LEU A 39 -0.47 13.14 0.24
C LEU A 39 -1.60 13.03 -0.80
N ASP A 40 -2.31 14.15 -1.01
CA ASP A 40 -3.45 14.30 -1.92
C ASP A 40 -2.95 14.34 -3.38
N SER A 41 -2.31 13.24 -3.77
CA SER A 41 -1.78 13.01 -5.10
C SER A 41 -2.63 11.92 -5.74
N TYR A 42 -2.93 12.08 -7.04
CA TYR A 42 -3.49 11.01 -7.86
C TYR A 42 -2.41 9.96 -8.10
N ILE A 43 -2.15 9.13 -7.08
CA ILE A 43 -1.17 8.05 -7.15
C ILE A 43 -1.73 6.90 -7.97
N GLU A 44 -0.88 6.30 -8.78
CA GLU A 44 -1.18 5.14 -9.60
C GLU A 44 -0.10 4.10 -9.35
N LEU A 45 -0.47 2.86 -9.02
CA LEU A 45 0.52 1.80 -8.91
C LEU A 45 0.96 1.36 -10.31
N VAL A 46 2.10 1.88 -10.77
CA VAL A 46 2.65 1.63 -12.10
C VAL A 46 3.34 0.26 -12.15
N SER A 47 4.19 -0.02 -11.15
CA SER A 47 4.85 -1.32 -11.01
C SER A 47 5.12 -1.64 -9.54
N VAL A 48 5.31 -2.92 -9.26
CA VAL A 48 5.88 -3.39 -8.00
C VAL A 48 6.93 -4.45 -8.30
N ASP A 49 8.17 -4.17 -7.93
CA ASP A 49 9.33 -4.99 -8.23
C ASP A 49 9.92 -5.55 -6.95
N THR A 50 10.33 -6.83 -6.99
CA THR A 50 11.11 -7.42 -5.91
C THR A 50 12.58 -7.09 -6.12
N LEU A 51 13.21 -6.55 -5.08
CA LEU A 51 14.63 -6.23 -5.05
C LEU A 51 15.40 -7.28 -4.22
N PRO A 52 16.74 -7.32 -4.33
CA PRO A 52 17.56 -8.12 -3.43
C PRO A 52 17.26 -7.84 -1.95
N GLU A 53 17.56 -8.81 -1.09
CA GLU A 53 17.44 -8.70 0.38
C GLU A 53 16.00 -8.62 0.89
N ASN A 54 15.01 -9.13 0.14
CA ASN A 54 13.59 -9.10 0.51
C ASN A 54 13.03 -7.66 0.60
N ARG A 55 13.48 -6.79 -0.30
CA ARG A 55 12.89 -5.47 -0.49
C ARG A 55 11.88 -5.49 -1.62
N ILE A 56 10.91 -4.60 -1.56
CA ILE A 56 10.02 -4.28 -2.67
C ILE A 56 10.21 -2.82 -3.03
N HIS A 57 10.13 -2.51 -4.31
CA HIS A 57 10.00 -1.16 -4.81
C HIS A 57 8.64 -1.02 -5.49
N ALA A 58 7.89 0.03 -5.16
CA ALA A 58 6.62 0.35 -5.79
C ALA A 58 6.71 1.73 -6.45
N ASP A 59 6.49 1.77 -7.75
CA ASP A 59 6.33 3.00 -8.52
C ASP A 59 4.87 3.44 -8.43
N LEU A 60 4.67 4.66 -7.93
CA LEU A 60 3.36 5.28 -7.68
C LEU A 60 2.99 6.33 -8.74
N GLY A 61 3.75 6.39 -9.83
CA GLY A 61 3.53 7.32 -10.94
C GLY A 61 3.99 8.75 -10.62
N TYR A 62 4.09 9.58 -11.66
CA TYR A 62 4.47 10.99 -11.53
C TYR A 62 5.79 11.26 -10.78
N GLY A 63 6.71 10.28 -10.80
CA GLY A 63 7.99 10.33 -10.11
C GLY A 63 7.87 10.11 -8.60
N TRP A 64 6.80 9.47 -8.14
CA TRP A 64 6.61 9.03 -6.76
C TRP A 64 6.90 7.54 -6.66
N GLY A 65 7.56 7.12 -5.59
CA GLY A 65 7.80 5.71 -5.33
C GLY A 65 8.22 5.45 -3.91
N PHE A 66 8.21 4.19 -3.50
CA PHE A 66 8.84 3.79 -2.25
C PHE A 66 9.52 2.45 -2.37
N THR A 67 10.61 2.30 -1.63
CA THR A 67 11.30 1.04 -1.41
C THR A 67 11.20 0.69 0.06
N VAL A 68 10.91 -0.56 0.40
CA VAL A 68 10.84 -1.01 1.79
C VAL A 68 11.24 -2.48 1.90
N MET A 69 11.83 -2.87 3.03
CA MET A 69 11.93 -4.27 3.44
C MET A 69 10.71 -4.61 4.32
N PRO A 70 9.65 -5.27 3.77
CA PRO A 70 8.41 -5.46 4.52
C PRO A 70 8.62 -6.39 5.71
N THR A 71 8.20 -5.94 6.89
CA THR A 71 8.17 -6.75 8.12
C THR A 71 6.75 -7.23 8.43
N GLU A 72 5.75 -6.41 8.12
CA GLU A 72 4.33 -6.74 8.32
C GLU A 72 3.47 -6.06 7.26
N THR A 73 2.39 -6.73 6.84
CA THR A 73 1.37 -6.15 5.96
C THR A 73 0.02 -6.33 6.62
N THR A 74 -0.73 -5.25 6.81
CA THR A 74 -2.06 -5.27 7.41
C THR A 74 -3.11 -4.68 6.48
N LEU A 75 -4.26 -5.34 6.41
CA LEU A 75 -5.48 -4.82 5.80
C LEU A 75 -6.54 -4.69 6.89
N ASP A 76 -7.10 -3.49 7.05
CA ASP A 76 -8.19 -3.26 7.99
C ASP A 76 -9.39 -4.15 7.67
N SER A 77 -10.19 -4.48 8.68
CA SER A 77 -11.35 -5.39 8.51
C SER A 77 -12.39 -4.89 7.50
N ASP A 78 -12.47 -3.57 7.29
CA ASP A 78 -13.36 -2.95 6.33
C ASP A 78 -12.78 -2.87 4.90
N LEU A 79 -11.50 -3.25 4.74
CA LEU A 79 -10.70 -3.25 3.52
C LEU A 79 -10.44 -1.85 2.92
N PHE A 80 -10.62 -0.79 3.68
CA PHE A 80 -10.40 0.57 3.20
C PHE A 80 -9.00 1.11 3.48
N THR A 81 -8.21 0.38 4.27
CA THR A 81 -6.86 0.76 4.65
C THR A 81 -5.92 -0.43 4.49
N LEU A 82 -4.80 -0.19 3.81
CA LEU A 82 -3.65 -1.07 3.70
C LEU A 82 -2.47 -0.39 4.40
N THR A 83 -1.77 -1.07 5.30
CA THR A 83 -0.49 -0.59 5.86
C THR A 83 0.59 -1.63 5.58
N ILE A 84 1.72 -1.19 5.05
CA ILE A 84 2.93 -1.99 4.90
C ILE A 84 3.96 -1.40 5.87
N GLU A 85 4.29 -2.16 6.90
CA GLU A 85 5.36 -1.84 7.85
C GLU A 85 6.67 -2.46 7.37
N GLY A 86 7.78 -1.79 7.67
CA GLY A 86 9.07 -2.33 7.30
C GLY A 86 10.26 -1.55 7.78
N GLU A 87 11.41 -2.07 7.42
CA GLU A 87 12.72 -1.47 7.64
C GLU A 87 13.25 -0.89 6.33
N GLU A 88 14.23 0.01 6.42
CA GLU A 88 14.85 0.67 5.27
C GLU A 88 13.82 1.27 4.31
N LEU A 89 12.81 1.96 4.86
CA LEU A 89 11.79 2.61 4.05
C LEU A 89 12.40 3.88 3.42
N ASP A 90 12.57 3.85 2.11
CA ASP A 90 12.91 5.00 1.30
C ASP A 90 11.68 5.43 0.52
N PHE A 91 11.26 6.67 0.72
CA PHE A 91 10.17 7.28 -0.04
C PHE A 91 10.74 8.40 -0.92
N GLU A 92 10.47 8.32 -2.22
CA GLU A 92 11.02 9.22 -3.21
C GLU A 92 9.92 9.96 -3.97
N THR A 93 10.20 11.23 -4.25
CA THR A 93 9.48 12.09 -5.18
C THR A 93 10.51 12.81 -6.04
N THR A 94 10.07 13.47 -7.10
CA THR A 94 10.93 14.32 -7.95
C THR A 94 11.71 15.40 -7.18
N SER A 95 11.27 15.79 -5.98
CA SER A 95 11.85 16.91 -5.21
C SER A 95 12.29 16.55 -3.79
N VAL A 96 11.88 15.40 -3.26
CA VAL A 96 12.11 15.02 -1.86
C VAL A 96 12.41 13.53 -1.77
N LEU A 97 13.46 13.19 -1.02
CA LEU A 97 13.76 11.84 -0.57
C LEU A 97 13.62 11.79 0.96
N ARG A 98 12.78 10.88 1.46
CA ARG A 98 12.62 10.60 2.88
C ARG A 98 13.12 9.20 3.16
N ARG A 99 13.86 9.02 4.26
CA ARG A 99 14.42 7.74 4.67
C ARG A 99 14.04 7.43 6.10
N TYR A 100 13.62 6.20 6.36
CA TYR A 100 13.28 5.72 7.69
C TYR A 100 14.00 4.39 7.93
N HIS A 101 14.71 4.28 9.05
CA HIS A 101 15.28 3.00 9.46
C HIS A 101 14.19 1.96 9.72
N GLN A 102 13.09 2.39 10.35
CA GLN A 102 11.86 1.63 10.53
C GLN A 102 10.69 2.58 10.31
N GLY A 103 9.69 2.15 9.55
CA GLY A 103 8.56 2.98 9.18
C GLY A 103 7.41 2.19 8.59
N TRP A 104 6.43 2.92 8.08
CA TRP A 104 5.26 2.34 7.44
C TRP A 104 4.80 3.22 6.28
N VAL A 105 4.22 2.60 5.27
CA VAL A 105 3.47 3.30 4.22
C VAL A 105 2.03 2.82 4.33
N ARG A 106 1.10 3.77 4.42
CA ARG A 106 -0.33 3.47 4.50
C ARG A 106 -1.05 4.02 3.29
N PHE A 107 -1.83 3.17 2.66
CA PHE A 107 -2.76 3.52 1.59
C PHE A 107 -4.18 3.43 2.12
N PHE A 108 -5.01 4.42 1.82
CA PHE A 108 -6.41 4.39 2.22
C PHE A 108 -7.31 5.08 1.22
N VAL A 109 -8.59 4.70 1.23
CA VAL A 109 -9.66 5.42 0.52
C VAL A 109 -10.64 5.99 1.55
N ILE A 110 -11.39 7.03 1.20
CA ILE A 110 -12.41 7.55 2.12
C ILE A 110 -13.48 6.47 2.33
N PRO A 111 -13.68 5.98 3.57
CA PRO A 111 -14.62 4.91 3.83
C PRO A 111 -16.06 5.41 3.69
N ASN A 112 -16.98 4.49 3.42
CA ASN A 112 -18.43 4.72 3.43
C ASN A 112 -18.94 5.77 2.42
N THR A 113 -18.20 6.01 1.34
CA THR A 113 -18.72 6.76 0.19
C THR A 113 -19.38 5.80 -0.78
N ASP A 114 -20.32 6.29 -1.60
CA ASP A 114 -20.96 5.47 -2.63
C ASP A 114 -19.93 4.84 -3.58
N PHE A 115 -18.88 5.59 -3.93
CA PHE A 115 -17.81 5.15 -4.82
C PHE A 115 -16.93 4.07 -4.18
N SER A 116 -16.42 4.30 -2.96
CA SER A 116 -15.54 3.32 -2.28
C SER A 116 -16.28 2.04 -1.91
N ASN A 117 -17.55 2.14 -1.49
CA ASN A 117 -18.41 0.98 -1.24
C ASN A 117 -18.66 0.16 -2.51
N LYS A 118 -18.99 0.83 -3.63
CA LYS A 118 -19.21 0.17 -4.92
C LYS A 118 -17.94 -0.51 -5.42
N ALA A 119 -16.80 0.17 -5.37
CA ALA A 119 -15.49 -0.37 -5.77
C ALA A 119 -15.16 -1.65 -4.98
N LYS A 120 -15.30 -1.61 -3.65
CA LYS A 120 -15.12 -2.78 -2.77
C LYS A 120 -16.08 -3.93 -3.10
N ALA A 121 -17.34 -3.62 -3.41
CA ALA A 121 -18.35 -4.64 -3.71
C ALA A 121 -18.10 -5.31 -5.07
N THR A 122 -17.70 -4.54 -6.08
CA THR A 122 -17.51 -5.03 -7.45
C THR A 122 -16.15 -5.69 -7.65
N ASN A 123 -15.08 -5.11 -7.10
CA ASN A 123 -13.70 -5.52 -7.40
C ASN A 123 -12.98 -6.17 -6.21
N GLY A 124 -13.50 -6.05 -4.98
CA GLY A 124 -12.78 -6.43 -3.76
C GLY A 124 -12.74 -7.92 -3.44
N ALA A 125 -13.06 -8.82 -4.38
CA ALA A 125 -13.03 -10.26 -4.15
C ALA A 125 -11.62 -10.77 -3.86
N ASP A 126 -10.65 -10.37 -4.69
CA ASP A 126 -9.25 -10.78 -4.53
C ASP A 126 -8.59 -10.10 -3.32
N LEU A 127 -8.95 -8.83 -3.06
CA LEU A 127 -8.49 -8.12 -1.86
C LEU A 127 -8.97 -8.81 -0.56
N LYS A 128 -10.18 -9.37 -0.55
CA LYS A 128 -10.68 -10.18 0.57
C LYS A 128 -9.84 -11.45 0.75
N GLU A 129 -9.43 -12.09 -0.33
CA GLU A 129 -8.58 -13.28 -0.26
C GLU A 129 -7.18 -12.94 0.28
N VAL A 130 -6.59 -11.83 -0.15
CA VAL A 130 -5.34 -11.33 0.44
C VAL A 130 -5.51 -11.09 1.95
N ALA A 131 -6.59 -10.42 2.36
CA ALA A 131 -6.86 -10.16 3.77
C ALA A 131 -6.99 -11.45 4.61
N ARG A 132 -7.49 -12.55 4.03
CA ARG A 132 -7.51 -13.87 4.71
C ARG A 132 -6.10 -14.43 4.88
N ARG A 133 -5.27 -14.36 3.83
CA ARG A 133 -3.88 -14.83 3.87
C ARG A 133 -3.03 -14.06 4.87
N ILE A 134 -3.25 -12.75 5.00
CA ILE A 134 -2.61 -11.92 6.03
C ILE A 134 -2.98 -12.39 7.44
N LYS A 135 -4.24 -12.75 7.69
CA LYS A 135 -4.72 -13.20 9.02
C LYS A 135 -4.34 -14.63 9.36
N ALA A 136 -4.03 -15.45 8.36
CA ALA A 136 -3.59 -16.82 8.52
C ALA A 136 -2.24 -17.01 7.79
N PRO A 137 -1.15 -16.39 8.27
CA PRO A 137 0.17 -16.58 7.68
C PRO A 137 0.63 -18.01 7.98
N ASN A 138 0.54 -18.89 6.99
CA ASN A 138 1.07 -20.25 7.07
C ASN A 138 2.59 -20.25 7.25
#